data_AF-A0AAD8RRG8-F1
#
_entry.id   AF-A0AAD8RRG8-F1
#
_cell.length_a   1.000
_cell.length_b   1.000
_cell.length_c   1.000
_cell.angle_alpha   90.00
_cell.angle_beta   90.00
_cell.angle_gamma   90.00
#
_symmetry.space_group_name_H-M   'P 1'
#
loop_
_entity.id
_entity.type
_entity.pdbx_description
1 polymer ?
#
loop_
_entity_poly.entity_id
_entity_poly.type
_entity_poly.pdbx_seq_one_letter_code
_entity_poly.pdbx_strand_id
1 'polypeptide(L)'
;MGHPGLPDLGIVDGTPMKYTHNKMRREFRTPIDELKGTVQGLSQKLDTTCETVTTMKDQMTDIQRNLADMHLAIENLTQQQQEDDVDPDLQDDAHNACGAPHGHRPRGWAPIGRNGRGHDEEDRLDKPKFSIPKFEGGADVKEYLTWELKIEKLWGLHPHYTEDRKIKLASSEFDGYALRWWDRFLRAREEDGEQPIITWRAMKAAMTERFVPTNYFCNIFDKLTLLRQGVKTVDEYYMEMEMLMQRGRVKESLEMTMTRFLNGLKYDIKGIIHHYSYTNMNELLHHAREA
;
A
#
# COMPACT_ATOMS: atom_id res chain seq x y z
N MET A 1 44.82 67.24 -37.65
CA MET A 1 45.73 66.60 -38.62
C MET A 1 47.13 66.58 -38.01
N GLY A 2 47.76 65.42 -37.96
CA GLY A 2 49.07 65.17 -37.35
C GLY A 2 49.14 63.74 -36.81
N HIS A 3 49.50 62.80 -37.68
CA HIS A 3 49.58 61.35 -37.42
C HIS A 3 50.93 60.96 -36.75
N PRO A 4 51.16 59.69 -36.33
CA PRO A 4 51.50 59.31 -34.95
C PRO A 4 52.97 58.89 -34.76
N GLY A 5 53.49 59.00 -33.53
CA GLY A 5 54.70 58.31 -33.10
C GLY A 5 54.34 57.13 -32.22
N LEU A 6 54.70 55.91 -32.65
CA LEU A 6 54.69 54.72 -31.79
C LEU A 6 55.56 54.98 -30.55
N PRO A 7 55.12 54.60 -29.34
CA PRO A 7 56.04 54.33 -28.25
C PRO A 7 56.63 52.93 -28.43
N ASP A 8 57.95 52.95 -28.52
CA ASP A 8 58.92 51.90 -28.45
C ASP A 8 58.70 50.91 -27.29
N LEU A 9 59.15 49.67 -27.50
CA LEU A 9 59.08 48.53 -26.58
C LEU A 9 59.91 48.79 -25.32
N GLY A 10 59.28 49.35 -24.29
CA GLY A 10 59.82 49.42 -22.94
C GLY A 10 59.37 48.25 -22.07
N ILE A 11 60.09 47.13 -22.12
CA ILE A 11 60.04 46.10 -21.08
C ILE A 11 60.74 46.67 -19.83
N VAL A 12 59.97 47.04 -18.81
CA VAL A 12 60.37 47.21 -17.41
C VAL A 12 59.07 46.93 -16.61
N ASP A 13 58.91 45.92 -15.77
CA ASP A 13 59.77 45.53 -14.67
C ASP A 13 59.40 44.11 -14.20
N GLY A 14 60.40 43.33 -13.81
CA GLY A 14 60.24 41.98 -13.29
C GLY A 14 59.91 41.98 -11.80
N THR A 15 58.71 41.53 -11.44
CA THR A 15 58.40 40.97 -10.09
C THR A 15 57.24 39.96 -10.21
N PRO A 16 57.19 38.90 -9.38
CA PRO A 16 57.51 37.56 -9.82
C PRO A 16 56.28 36.68 -10.00
N MET A 17 56.40 35.65 -10.86
CA MET A 17 55.46 34.52 -11.04
C MET A 17 55.01 33.83 -9.73
N LYS A 18 55.66 34.13 -8.60
CA LYS A 18 55.32 33.69 -7.24
C LYS A 18 54.04 34.36 -6.69
N TYR A 19 53.73 35.60 -7.08
CA TYR A 19 52.54 36.32 -6.58
C TYR A 19 51.24 35.76 -7.19
N THR A 20 51.27 35.45 -8.48
CA THR A 20 50.15 34.80 -9.20
C THR A 20 49.97 33.34 -8.76
N HIS A 21 51.05 32.60 -8.52
CA HIS A 21 51.01 31.24 -8.00
C HIS A 21 50.39 31.17 -6.59
N ASN A 22 50.79 32.07 -5.67
CA ASN A 22 50.22 32.12 -4.32
C ASN A 22 48.74 32.52 -4.31
N LYS A 23 48.31 33.38 -5.24
CA LYS A 23 46.90 33.76 -5.42
C LYS A 23 46.07 32.58 -5.89
N MET A 24 46.47 31.89 -6.96
CA MET A 24 45.78 30.69 -7.44
C MET A 24 45.78 29.56 -6.38
N ARG A 25 46.88 29.36 -5.66
CA ARG A 25 46.95 28.37 -4.59
C ARG A 25 46.00 28.66 -3.44
N ARG A 26 45.65 29.93 -3.17
CA ARG A 26 44.63 30.29 -2.18
C ARG A 26 43.22 30.11 -2.75
N GLU A 27 42.98 30.56 -3.98
CA GLU A 27 41.67 30.48 -4.64
C GLU A 27 41.18 29.03 -4.86
N PHE A 28 42.08 28.08 -5.16
CA PHE A 28 41.71 26.67 -5.33
C PHE A 28 41.73 25.86 -4.03
N ARG A 29 42.43 26.31 -3.00
CA ARG A 29 42.54 25.55 -1.75
C ARG A 29 41.26 25.59 -0.93
N THR A 30 40.58 26.73 -0.87
CA THR A 30 39.33 26.87 -0.12
C THR A 30 38.21 25.97 -0.65
N PRO A 31 37.91 25.93 -1.97
CA PRO A 31 36.90 25.01 -2.51
C PRO A 31 37.27 23.53 -2.34
N ILE A 32 38.56 23.19 -2.41
CA ILE A 32 39.03 21.81 -2.20
C ILE A 32 38.84 21.38 -0.74
N ASP A 33 39.15 22.26 0.22
CA ASP A 33 38.96 21.99 1.65
C ASP A 33 37.47 21.86 2.00
N GLU A 34 36.60 22.68 1.39
CA GLU A 34 35.14 22.56 1.50
C GLU A 34 34.62 21.24 0.92
N LEU A 35 35.07 20.88 -0.29
CA LEU A 35 34.68 19.62 -0.94
C LEU A 35 35.16 18.40 -0.15
N LYS A 36 36.34 18.48 0.45
CA LYS A 36 36.84 17.43 1.34
C LYS A 36 35.97 17.30 2.59
N GLY A 37 35.53 18.43 3.16
CA GLY A 37 34.60 18.46 4.29
C GLY A 37 33.25 17.84 3.96
N THR A 38 32.69 18.13 2.78
CA THR A 38 31.40 17.54 2.36
C THR A 38 31.51 16.04 2.14
N VAL A 39 32.58 15.56 1.48
CA VAL A 39 32.83 14.12 1.29
C VAL A 39 32.98 13.40 2.63
N GLN A 40 33.71 13.99 3.58
CA GLN A 40 33.86 13.40 4.91
C GLN A 40 32.53 13.35 5.68
N GLY A 41 31.72 14.40 5.60
CA GLY A 41 30.38 14.42 6.21
C GLY A 41 29.42 13.41 5.57
N LEU A 42 29.50 13.20 4.26
CA LEU A 42 28.74 12.16 3.57
C LEU A 42 29.20 10.75 3.97
N SER A 43 30.51 10.52 4.13
CA SER A 43 31.05 9.25 4.61
C SER A 43 30.50 8.90 6.00
N GLN A 44 30.52 9.86 6.94
CA GLN A 44 29.99 9.63 8.30
C GLN A 44 28.48 9.35 8.29
N LYS A 45 27.72 10.05 7.43
CA LYS A 45 26.30 9.77 7.25
C LYS A 45 26.05 8.38 6.66
N LEU A 46 26.92 7.93 5.76
CA LEU A 46 26.83 6.57 5.22
C LEU A 46 27.14 5.53 6.29
N ASP A 47 28.18 5.72 7.09
CA ASP A 47 28.56 4.81 8.17
C ASP A 47 27.43 4.67 9.20
N THR A 48 26.88 5.80 9.66
CA THR A 48 25.72 5.81 10.58
C THR A 48 24.48 5.15 9.96
N THR A 49 24.22 5.37 8.66
CA THR A 49 23.12 4.70 7.97
C THR A 49 23.35 3.18 7.91
N CYS A 50 24.57 2.74 7.61
CA CYS A 50 24.94 1.32 7.61
C CYS A 50 24.74 0.68 8.98
N GLU A 51 25.16 1.34 10.06
CA GLU A 51 24.92 0.87 11.44
C GLU A 51 23.42 0.71 11.71
N THR A 52 22.60 1.70 11.39
CA THR A 52 21.13 1.59 11.60
C THR A 52 20.51 0.45 10.80
N VAL A 53 20.98 0.21 9.57
CA VAL A 53 20.51 -0.90 8.73
C VAL A 53 20.93 -2.24 9.34
N THR A 54 22.15 -2.36 9.88
CA THR A 54 22.56 -3.58 10.58
C THR A 54 21.71 -3.85 11.81
N THR A 55 21.42 -2.83 12.63
CA THR A 55 20.52 -2.98 13.78
C THR A 55 19.11 -3.41 13.36
N MET A 56 18.55 -2.80 12.31
CA MET A 56 17.24 -3.20 11.78
C MET A 56 17.23 -4.64 11.27
N LYS A 57 18.33 -5.08 10.64
CA LYS A 57 18.49 -6.46 10.18
C LYS A 57 18.49 -7.44 11.35
N ASP A 58 19.22 -7.13 12.42
CA ASP A 58 19.29 -7.97 13.62
C ASP A 58 17.90 -8.06 14.29
N GLN A 59 17.20 -6.94 14.41
CA GLN A 59 15.83 -6.91 14.92
C GLN A 59 14.87 -7.75 14.07
N MET A 60 14.99 -7.71 12.75
CA MET A 60 14.17 -8.53 11.85
C MET A 60 14.44 -10.02 12.05
N THR A 61 15.71 -10.41 12.22
CA THR A 61 16.06 -11.82 12.47
C THR A 61 15.51 -12.32 13.80
N ASP A 62 15.51 -11.49 14.84
CA ASP A 62 14.89 -11.83 16.13
C ASP A 62 13.38 -12.00 16.01
N ILE A 63 12.71 -11.12 15.26
CA ILE A 63 11.27 -11.24 14.99
C ILE A 63 10.96 -12.52 14.23
N GLN A 64 11.73 -12.83 13.19
CA GLN A 64 11.54 -14.06 12.41
C GLN A 64 11.74 -15.32 13.26
N ARG A 65 12.73 -15.32 14.16
CA ARG A 65 12.97 -16.42 15.10
C ARG A 65 11.79 -16.59 16.06
N ASN A 66 11.32 -15.51 16.68
CA ASN A 66 10.16 -15.56 17.58
C ASN A 66 8.89 -16.07 16.87
N LEU A 67 8.69 -15.67 15.60
CA LEU A 67 7.59 -16.17 14.78
C LEU A 67 7.70 -17.67 14.52
N ALA A 68 8.91 -18.18 14.25
CA ALA A 68 9.14 -19.62 14.05
C ALA A 68 8.87 -20.42 15.33
N ASP A 69 9.33 -19.92 16.48
CA ASP A 69 9.10 -20.54 17.79
C ASP A 69 7.59 -20.59 18.13
N MET A 70 6.84 -19.53 17.80
CA MET A 70 5.38 -19.51 17.97
C MET A 70 4.67 -20.48 17.03
N HIS A 71 5.10 -20.63 15.78
CA HIS A 71 4.50 -21.61 14.86
C HIS A 71 4.66 -23.04 15.37
N LEU A 72 5.85 -23.40 15.87
CA LEU A 72 6.09 -24.72 16.46
C LEU A 72 5.24 -24.97 17.71
N ALA A 73 5.03 -23.95 18.55
CA ALA A 73 4.17 -24.05 19.72
C ALA A 73 2.71 -24.30 19.34
N ILE A 74 2.21 -23.62 18.31
CA ILE A 74 0.86 -23.82 17.77
C ILE A 74 0.71 -25.24 17.21
N GLU A 75 1.68 -25.70 16.43
CA GLU A 75 1.65 -27.03 15.81
C GLU A 75 1.59 -28.16 16.86
N ASN A 76 2.34 -28.01 17.94
CA ASN A 76 2.33 -28.96 19.06
C ASN A 76 0.98 -28.97 19.82
N LEU A 77 0.36 -27.80 20.02
CA LEU A 77 -0.97 -27.71 20.63
C LEU A 77 -2.08 -28.29 19.72
N THR A 78 -1.96 -28.13 18.41
CA THR A 78 -2.93 -28.72 17.46
C THR A 78 -2.83 -30.24 17.37
N GLN A 79 -1.65 -30.83 17.57
CA GLN A 79 -1.49 -32.29 17.65
C GLN A 79 -2.08 -32.88 18.93
N GLN A 80 -2.01 -32.16 20.07
CA GLN A 80 -2.63 -32.60 21.33
C GLN A 80 -4.16 -32.65 21.28
N GLN A 81 -4.82 -31.87 20.41
CA GLN A 81 -6.28 -31.88 20.27
C GLN A 81 -6.81 -32.98 19.34
N GLN A 82 -5.95 -33.79 18.72
CA GLN A 82 -6.35 -34.84 17.78
C GLN A 82 -6.44 -36.26 18.41
N GLU A 83 -6.04 -36.44 19.68
CA GLU A 83 -6.11 -37.75 20.37
C GLU A 83 -7.35 -37.94 21.27
N ASP A 84 -8.21 -36.92 21.46
CA ASP A 84 -9.32 -36.97 22.45
C ASP A 84 -10.76 -37.14 21.89
N ASP A 85 -10.95 -37.40 20.59
CA ASP A 85 -12.29 -37.60 19.99
C ASP A 85 -12.45 -39.00 19.35
N VAL A 86 -12.62 -40.04 20.17
CA VAL A 86 -13.25 -41.31 19.77
C VAL A 86 -14.21 -41.77 20.87
N ASP A 87 -15.49 -41.42 20.73
CA ASP A 87 -16.59 -41.95 21.54
C ASP A 87 -17.36 -43.03 20.75
N PRO A 88 -17.33 -44.32 21.18
CA PRO A 88 -18.12 -45.38 20.58
C PRO A 88 -19.29 -45.76 21.50
N ASP A 89 -20.49 -45.24 21.24
CA ASP A 89 -21.71 -46.00 21.54
C ASP A 89 -22.96 -45.45 20.84
N LEU A 90 -23.52 -46.26 19.95
CA LEU A 90 -24.89 -46.12 19.45
C LEU A 90 -25.62 -47.43 19.77
N GLN A 91 -26.56 -47.35 20.72
CA GLN A 91 -27.46 -48.45 21.02
C GLN A 91 -28.89 -47.92 21.27
N ASP A 92 -29.84 -48.74 20.81
CA ASP A 92 -31.29 -48.77 21.11
C ASP A 92 -32.17 -47.61 20.56
N ASP A 93 -33.37 -47.84 20.04
CA ASP A 93 -34.18 -49.05 19.94
C ASP A 93 -35.31 -48.83 18.92
N ALA A 94 -35.74 -49.92 18.29
CA ALA A 94 -36.95 -49.97 17.48
C ALA A 94 -38.19 -50.19 18.38
N HIS A 95 -39.38 -49.74 17.92
CA HIS A 95 -40.60 -50.54 17.77
C HIS A 95 -41.93 -49.76 17.90
N ASN A 96 -42.92 -50.24 17.12
CA ASN A 96 -44.38 -50.02 17.09
C ASN A 96 -44.91 -48.76 16.38
N ALA A 97 -45.46 -48.85 15.16
CA ALA A 97 -46.80 -49.39 14.78
C ALA A 97 -47.95 -48.56 15.41
N CYS A 98 -49.04 -48.15 14.79
CA CYS A 98 -49.74 -48.44 13.53
C CYS A 98 -51.01 -47.57 13.51
N GLY A 99 -51.67 -47.39 12.36
CA GLY A 99 -53.11 -47.05 12.28
C GLY A 99 -53.48 -45.63 11.82
N ALA A 100 -54.00 -45.55 10.60
CA ALA A 100 -54.75 -44.40 10.05
C ALA A 100 -56.28 -44.63 10.28
N PRO A 101 -57.27 -43.86 9.73
CA PRO A 101 -57.31 -42.46 9.24
C PRO A 101 -58.67 -41.70 9.54
N HIS A 102 -58.77 -40.45 9.06
CA HIS A 102 -59.98 -39.63 8.73
C HIS A 102 -60.80 -38.91 9.83
N GLY A 103 -61.03 -37.60 9.62
CA GLY A 103 -62.07 -36.81 10.30
C GLY A 103 -62.08 -35.34 9.86
N HIS A 104 -63.27 -34.78 9.64
CA HIS A 104 -63.57 -33.59 8.83
C HIS A 104 -63.37 -32.21 9.52
N ARG A 105 -63.27 -31.13 8.70
CA ARG A 105 -63.39 -29.68 9.01
C ARG A 105 -64.81 -29.29 9.55
N PRO A 106 -65.23 -28.01 9.82
CA PRO A 106 -64.55 -26.68 9.90
C PRO A 106 -65.03 -25.72 11.04
N ARG A 107 -64.46 -24.49 11.05
CA ARG A 107 -65.03 -23.17 11.47
C ARG A 107 -65.04 -22.76 12.97
N GLY A 108 -64.36 -21.64 13.25
CA GLY A 108 -64.61 -20.77 14.40
C GLY A 108 -63.67 -19.56 14.41
N TRP A 109 -64.21 -18.34 14.39
CA TRP A 109 -63.52 -17.06 14.31
C TRP A 109 -63.04 -16.52 15.67
N ALA A 110 -62.09 -15.57 15.58
CA ALA A 110 -61.80 -14.42 16.48
C ALA A 110 -60.47 -14.50 17.30
N PRO A 111 -59.90 -13.36 17.74
CA PRO A 111 -58.65 -12.80 17.19
C PRO A 111 -57.58 -12.56 18.27
N ILE A 112 -56.48 -11.88 17.88
CA ILE A 112 -55.49 -11.14 18.70
C ILE A 112 -54.12 -11.83 18.90
N GLY A 113 -53.07 -11.07 18.61
CA GLY A 113 -51.69 -11.29 19.10
C GLY A 113 -50.70 -11.56 17.97
N ARG A 114 -50.27 -10.55 17.21
CA ARG A 114 -49.02 -9.80 17.50
C ARG A 114 -48.00 -10.67 18.26
N ASN A 115 -47.14 -11.35 17.50
CA ASN A 115 -45.74 -11.60 17.85
C ASN A 115 -44.97 -12.01 16.58
N GLY A 116 -44.75 -11.03 15.70
CA GLY A 116 -43.53 -11.04 14.88
C GLY A 116 -42.38 -10.68 15.81
N ARG A 117 -41.81 -11.69 16.48
CA ARG A 117 -40.54 -11.60 17.21
C ARG A 117 -39.72 -12.78 16.73
N GLY A 118 -38.83 -12.50 15.79
CA GLY A 118 -37.95 -13.53 15.23
C GLY A 118 -36.95 -13.00 14.20
N HIS A 119 -36.65 -11.70 14.20
CA HIS A 119 -35.59 -11.16 13.34
C HIS A 119 -34.86 -9.96 13.94
N ASP A 120 -34.81 -9.86 15.27
CA ASP A 120 -34.04 -8.82 15.97
C ASP A 120 -32.79 -9.41 16.67
N GLU A 121 -32.53 -10.71 16.55
CA GLU A 121 -31.38 -11.35 17.21
C GLU A 121 -30.11 -11.36 16.34
N GLU A 122 -30.20 -11.10 15.03
CA GLU A 122 -29.04 -11.07 14.13
C GLU A 122 -28.36 -9.67 14.05
N ASP A 123 -28.96 -8.66 14.69
CA ASP A 123 -28.42 -7.29 14.79
C ASP A 123 -27.57 -7.09 16.06
N ARG A 124 -27.18 -8.19 16.71
CA ARG A 124 -26.08 -8.13 17.67
C ARG A 124 -24.83 -7.79 16.87
N LEU A 125 -24.26 -6.62 17.17
CA LEU A 125 -22.85 -6.30 16.91
C LEU A 125 -21.96 -7.27 17.70
N ASP A 126 -22.14 -8.58 17.49
CA ASP A 126 -21.21 -9.59 17.94
C ASP A 126 -19.89 -9.21 17.32
N LYS A 127 -18.90 -9.01 18.19
CA LYS A 127 -17.56 -8.61 17.81
C LYS A 127 -17.14 -9.48 16.64
N PRO A 128 -16.83 -8.90 15.49
CA PRO A 128 -16.37 -9.69 14.36
C PRO A 128 -15.21 -10.55 14.83
N LYS A 129 -15.21 -11.85 14.46
CA LYS A 129 -14.13 -12.78 14.80
C LYS A 129 -12.79 -12.43 14.12
N PHE A 130 -12.74 -11.30 13.43
CA PHE A 130 -11.62 -10.74 12.70
C PHE A 130 -11.43 -9.27 13.10
N SER A 131 -10.19 -8.80 13.02
CA SER A 131 -9.88 -7.40 13.28
C SER A 131 -10.31 -6.55 12.08
N ILE A 132 -11.20 -5.59 12.31
CA ILE A 132 -11.46 -4.55 11.32
C ILE A 132 -10.24 -3.59 11.33
N PRO A 133 -9.69 -3.23 10.16
CA PRO A 133 -8.56 -2.30 10.08
C PRO A 133 -8.90 -0.91 10.63
N LYS A 134 -8.05 -0.40 11.53
CA LYS A 134 -8.11 0.97 12.01
C LYS A 134 -7.70 1.99 10.95
N PHE A 135 -8.27 3.18 11.05
CA PHE A 135 -7.91 4.33 10.21
C PHE A 135 -7.84 5.61 11.03
N GLU A 136 -6.67 6.25 11.09
CA GLU A 136 -6.45 7.47 11.88
C GLU A 136 -6.70 8.74 11.07
N GLY A 137 -6.62 8.65 9.73
CA GLY A 137 -6.85 9.78 8.83
C GLY A 137 -5.64 10.68 8.68
N GLY A 138 -4.43 10.11 8.56
CA GLY A 138 -3.21 10.86 8.31
C GLY A 138 -3.18 11.57 6.95
N ALA A 139 -2.11 12.34 6.73
CA ALA A 139 -1.90 13.09 5.48
C ALA A 139 -1.46 12.21 4.29
N ASP A 140 -1.05 10.96 4.55
CA ASP A 140 -0.64 10.03 3.49
C ASP A 140 -1.85 9.37 2.84
N VAL A 141 -2.09 9.70 1.58
CA VAL A 141 -3.15 9.09 0.76
C VAL A 141 -3.04 7.57 0.71
N LYS A 142 -1.81 7.02 0.80
CA LYS A 142 -1.60 5.57 0.80
C LYS A 142 -2.21 4.90 2.03
N GLU A 143 -2.29 5.59 3.17
CA GLU A 143 -2.94 5.07 4.38
C GLU A 143 -4.41 4.77 4.08
N TYR A 144 -5.13 5.76 3.54
CA TYR A 144 -6.53 5.61 3.16
C TYR A 144 -6.74 4.51 2.11
N LEU A 145 -5.94 4.51 1.03
CA LEU A 145 -6.08 3.51 -0.04
C LEU A 145 -5.78 2.09 0.46
N THR A 146 -4.82 1.94 1.38
CA THR A 146 -4.49 0.65 2.00
C THR A 146 -5.63 0.18 2.90
N TRP A 147 -6.19 1.10 3.70
CA TRP A 147 -7.35 0.83 4.55
C TRP A 147 -8.57 0.42 3.72
N GLU A 148 -8.90 1.19 2.68
CA GLU A 148 -10.01 0.92 1.75
C GLU A 148 -9.86 -0.48 1.14
N LEU A 149 -8.67 -0.84 0.65
CA LEU A 149 -8.41 -2.15 0.07
C LEU A 149 -8.61 -3.29 1.08
N LYS A 150 -8.18 -3.12 2.33
CA LYS A 150 -8.37 -4.14 3.38
C LYS A 150 -9.84 -4.32 3.71
N ILE A 151 -10.60 -3.22 3.80
CA ILE A 151 -12.04 -3.24 4.07
C ILE A 151 -12.84 -3.85 2.91
N GLU A 152 -12.49 -3.51 1.66
CA GLU A 152 -13.12 -4.11 0.47
C GLU A 152 -12.91 -5.63 0.42
N LYS A 153 -11.68 -6.09 0.73
CA LYS A 153 -11.40 -7.52 0.88
C LYS A 153 -12.27 -8.16 1.97
N LEU A 154 -12.42 -7.48 3.11
CA LEU A 154 -13.23 -7.96 4.22
C LEU A 154 -14.70 -8.11 3.81
N TRP A 155 -15.28 -7.13 3.11
CA TRP A 155 -16.65 -7.23 2.59
C TRP A 155 -16.80 -8.32 1.53
N GLY A 156 -15.77 -8.58 0.74
CA GLY A 156 -15.73 -9.72 -0.18
C GLY A 156 -15.78 -11.08 0.53
N LEU A 157 -15.17 -11.20 1.72
CA LEU A 157 -15.23 -12.42 2.54
C LEU A 157 -16.56 -12.56 3.31
N HIS A 158 -17.28 -11.47 3.51
CA HIS A 158 -18.54 -11.42 4.27
C HIS A 158 -19.70 -10.81 3.45
N PRO A 159 -20.15 -11.48 2.37
CA PRO A 159 -21.16 -10.94 1.46
C PRO A 159 -22.55 -10.78 2.09
N HIS A 160 -22.82 -11.45 3.21
CA HIS A 160 -24.09 -11.40 3.94
C HIS A 160 -24.25 -10.15 4.81
N TYR A 161 -23.21 -9.31 4.96
CA TYR A 161 -23.33 -8.10 5.75
C TYR A 161 -24.21 -7.06 5.06
N THR A 162 -25.17 -6.55 5.83
CA THR A 162 -26.03 -5.44 5.42
C THR A 162 -25.20 -4.16 5.26
N GLU A 163 -25.68 -3.24 4.42
CA GLU A 163 -24.98 -1.96 4.18
C GLU A 163 -24.81 -1.15 5.47
N ASP A 164 -25.84 -1.11 6.31
CA ASP A 164 -25.81 -0.46 7.61
C ASP A 164 -24.75 -1.09 8.54
N ARG A 165 -24.65 -2.42 8.57
CA ARG A 165 -23.61 -3.12 9.35
C ARG A 165 -22.21 -2.77 8.85
N LYS A 166 -21.98 -2.72 7.53
CA LYS A 166 -20.67 -2.33 6.95
C LYS A 166 -20.26 -0.93 7.37
N ILE A 167 -21.19 0.03 7.30
CA ILE A 167 -20.95 1.43 7.67
C ILE A 167 -20.59 1.53 9.16
N LYS A 168 -21.41 0.92 10.03
CA LYS A 168 -21.20 0.92 11.48
C LYS A 168 -19.83 0.32 11.83
N LEU A 169 -19.52 -0.87 11.31
CA LEU A 169 -18.25 -1.57 11.55
C LEU A 169 -17.03 -0.79 11.02
N ALA A 170 -17.12 -0.16 9.85
CA ALA A 170 -16.03 0.65 9.34
C ALA A 170 -15.84 1.92 10.18
N SER A 171 -16.93 2.61 10.53
CA SER A 171 -16.87 3.84 11.31
C SER A 171 -16.43 3.63 12.76
N SER A 172 -16.67 2.46 13.34
CA SER A 172 -16.24 2.14 14.71
C SER A 172 -14.73 2.00 14.85
N GLU A 173 -14.01 1.73 13.76
CA GLU A 173 -12.55 1.65 13.72
C GLU A 173 -11.88 2.95 13.27
N PHE A 174 -12.64 4.04 13.12
CA PHE A 174 -12.04 5.35 12.96
C PHE A 174 -11.43 5.82 14.27
N ASP A 175 -10.24 6.38 14.16
CA ASP A 175 -9.51 6.95 15.28
C ASP A 175 -8.95 8.32 14.89
N GLY A 176 -8.33 9.02 15.84
CA GLY A 176 -7.55 10.23 15.60
C GLY A 176 -8.32 11.34 14.88
N TYR A 177 -7.89 11.67 13.67
CA TYR A 177 -8.48 12.72 12.84
C TYR A 177 -9.69 12.22 12.05
N ALA A 178 -9.64 10.99 11.54
CA ALA A 178 -10.73 10.37 10.78
C ALA A 178 -12.03 10.35 11.59
N LEU A 179 -11.96 9.97 12.86
CA LEU A 179 -13.13 9.93 13.76
C LEU A 179 -13.78 11.32 13.92
N ARG A 180 -12.96 12.34 14.20
CA ARG A 180 -13.45 13.73 14.39
C ARG A 180 -14.05 14.31 13.12
N TRP A 181 -13.42 14.00 11.98
CA TRP A 181 -13.93 14.42 10.68
C TRP A 181 -15.27 13.74 10.37
N TRP A 182 -15.37 12.43 10.59
CA TRP A 182 -16.57 11.66 10.29
C TRP A 182 -17.78 12.12 11.12
N ASP A 183 -17.60 12.34 12.44
CA ASP A 183 -18.67 12.86 13.30
C ASP A 183 -19.14 14.25 12.85
N ARG A 184 -18.21 15.17 12.55
CA ARG A 184 -18.54 16.49 12.02
C ARG A 184 -19.26 16.41 10.67
N PHE A 185 -18.79 15.54 9.79
CA PHE A 185 -19.34 15.37 8.46
C PHE A 185 -20.80 14.88 8.51
N LEU A 186 -21.11 13.91 9.38
CA LEU A 186 -22.49 13.43 9.56
C LEU A 186 -23.40 14.50 10.17
N ARG A 187 -22.92 15.27 11.16
CA ARG A 187 -23.70 16.38 11.76
C ARG A 187 -24.03 17.48 10.76
N ALA A 188 -23.03 17.95 10.00
CA ALA A 188 -23.22 18.97 8.99
C ALA A 188 -24.25 18.52 7.93
N ARG A 189 -24.16 17.25 7.53
CA ARG A 189 -25.12 16.65 6.60
C ARG A 189 -26.56 16.66 7.11
N GLU A 190 -26.75 16.35 8.39
CA GLU A 190 -28.06 16.38 9.05
C GLU A 190 -28.61 17.82 9.16
N GLU A 191 -27.76 18.79 9.50
CA GLU A 191 -28.11 20.21 9.59
C GLU A 191 -28.52 20.78 8.22
N ASP A 192 -27.82 20.38 7.16
CA ASP A 192 -28.11 20.79 5.78
C ASP A 192 -29.31 20.05 5.16
N GLY A 193 -29.92 19.09 5.87
CA GLY A 193 -31.06 18.30 5.40
C GLY A 193 -30.70 17.34 4.26
N GLU A 194 -29.42 16.99 4.12
CA GLU A 194 -28.94 16.03 3.15
C GLU A 194 -29.31 14.58 3.55
N GLN A 195 -29.37 13.69 2.55
CA GLN A 195 -29.70 12.29 2.79
C GLN A 195 -28.63 11.60 3.66
N PRO A 196 -28.98 10.76 4.64
CA PRO A 196 -28.01 10.02 5.43
C PRO A 196 -27.21 9.05 4.55
N ILE A 197 -25.99 8.73 4.99
CA ILE A 197 -25.18 7.70 4.33
C ILE A 197 -25.73 6.33 4.74
N ILE A 198 -26.44 5.69 3.81
CA ILE A 198 -27.07 4.37 4.00
C ILE A 198 -26.43 3.25 3.18
N THR A 199 -25.43 3.55 2.35
CA THR A 199 -24.68 2.55 1.58
C THR A 199 -23.18 2.68 1.80
N TRP A 200 -22.48 1.55 1.80
CA TRP A 200 -21.02 1.47 1.84
C TRP A 200 -20.41 2.28 0.68
N ARG A 201 -21.02 2.21 -0.50
CA ARG A 201 -20.60 2.99 -1.67
C ARG A 201 -20.63 4.50 -1.41
N ALA A 202 -21.66 5.00 -0.73
CA ALA A 202 -21.76 6.42 -0.38
C ALA A 202 -20.72 6.81 0.69
N MET A 203 -20.51 5.97 1.70
CA MET A 203 -19.44 6.18 2.70
C MET A 203 -18.07 6.26 2.04
N LYS A 204 -17.74 5.29 1.17
CA LYS A 204 -16.50 5.26 0.42
C LYS A 204 -16.32 6.47 -0.49
N ALA A 205 -17.38 6.96 -1.13
CA ALA A 205 -17.32 8.17 -1.94
C ALA A 205 -16.94 9.41 -1.09
N ALA A 206 -17.63 9.61 0.04
CA ALA A 206 -17.34 10.72 0.96
C ALA A 206 -15.91 10.64 1.53
N MET A 207 -15.46 9.44 1.89
CA MET A 207 -14.09 9.24 2.37
C MET A 207 -13.05 9.49 1.27
N THR A 208 -13.30 9.01 0.04
CA THR A 208 -12.40 9.25 -1.09
C THR A 208 -12.27 10.74 -1.37
N GLU A 209 -13.39 11.48 -1.37
CA GLU A 209 -13.40 12.93 -1.56
C GLU A 209 -12.59 13.66 -0.47
N ARG A 210 -12.60 13.17 0.77
CA ARG A 210 -11.85 13.78 1.86
C ARG A 210 -10.36 13.46 1.85
N PHE A 211 -10.01 12.19 1.67
CA PHE A 211 -8.66 11.68 1.94
C PHE A 211 -7.84 11.43 0.68
N VAL A 212 -8.44 11.52 -0.51
CA VAL A 212 -7.73 11.41 -1.79
C VAL A 212 -7.73 12.78 -2.49
N PRO A 213 -6.56 13.43 -2.60
CA PRO A 213 -6.42 14.66 -3.38
C PRO A 213 -6.91 14.48 -4.81
N THR A 214 -7.58 15.49 -5.36
CA THR A 214 -8.15 15.46 -6.72
C THR A 214 -7.10 15.15 -7.79
N ASN A 215 -5.85 15.55 -7.59
CA ASN A 215 -4.72 15.31 -8.50
C ASN A 215 -3.99 13.98 -8.26
N TYR A 216 -4.43 13.14 -7.31
CA TYR A 216 -3.74 11.90 -6.97
C TYR A 216 -3.56 11.00 -8.20
N PHE A 217 -4.65 10.74 -8.94
CA PHE A 217 -4.59 9.88 -10.12
C PHE A 217 -3.72 10.48 -11.23
N CYS A 218 -3.82 11.79 -11.50
CA CYS A 218 -2.95 12.49 -12.45
C CYS A 218 -1.47 12.30 -12.08
N ASN A 219 -1.13 12.50 -10.81
CA ASN A 219 0.24 12.30 -10.32
C ASN A 219 0.74 10.85 -10.50
N ILE A 220 -0.15 9.85 -10.37
CA ILE A 220 0.21 8.44 -10.64
C ILE A 220 0.45 8.21 -12.13
N PHE A 221 -0.39 8.76 -13.02
CA PHE A 221 -0.19 8.68 -14.47
C PHE A 221 1.10 9.36 -14.92
N ASP A 222 1.41 10.53 -14.36
CA ASP A 222 2.66 11.25 -14.64
C ASP A 222 3.87 10.42 -14.18
N LYS A 223 3.82 9.90 -12.95
CA LYS A 223 4.88 9.00 -12.43
C LYS A 223 5.06 7.77 -13.30
N LEU A 224 3.97 7.13 -13.72
CA LEU A 224 4.02 5.94 -14.57
C LEU A 224 4.57 6.25 -15.98
N THR A 225 4.25 7.41 -16.54
CA THR A 225 4.69 7.84 -17.87
C THR A 225 6.17 8.21 -17.87
N LEU A 226 6.62 8.89 -16.81
CA LEU A 226 8.00 9.30 -16.62
C LEU A 226 8.89 8.21 -16.02
N LEU A 227 8.32 7.06 -15.64
CA LEU A 227 9.06 5.98 -15.01
C LEU A 227 10.16 5.46 -15.93
N ARG A 228 11.40 5.45 -15.43
CA ARG A 228 12.58 4.88 -16.08
C ARG A 228 13.33 4.04 -15.06
N GLN A 229 14.05 3.02 -15.52
CA GLN A 229 14.88 2.14 -14.70
C GLN A 229 15.91 2.96 -13.90
N GLY A 230 16.57 3.93 -14.55
CA GLY A 230 17.53 4.80 -13.86
C GLY A 230 18.65 3.98 -13.22
N VAL A 231 18.88 4.14 -11.92
CA VAL A 231 19.89 3.35 -11.17
C VAL A 231 19.34 2.03 -10.60
N LYS A 232 18.04 1.77 -10.74
CA LYS A 232 17.38 0.59 -10.17
C LYS A 232 17.77 -0.68 -10.92
N THR A 233 17.73 -1.80 -10.21
CA THR A 233 17.72 -3.12 -10.83
C THR A 233 16.47 -3.29 -11.70
N VAL A 234 16.49 -4.28 -12.59
CA VAL A 234 15.35 -4.58 -13.47
C VAL A 234 14.10 -4.93 -12.64
N ASP A 235 14.28 -5.70 -11.56
CA ASP A 235 13.20 -6.11 -10.67
C ASP A 235 12.58 -4.95 -9.90
N GLU A 236 13.40 -4.06 -9.33
CA GLU A 236 12.92 -2.88 -8.63
C GLU A 236 12.14 -1.95 -9.57
N TYR A 237 12.65 -1.77 -10.80
CA TYR A 237 11.96 -0.99 -11.83
C TYR A 237 10.62 -1.62 -12.22
N TYR A 238 10.59 -2.93 -12.48
CA TYR A 238 9.36 -3.64 -12.83
C TYR A 238 8.33 -3.59 -11.70
N MET A 239 8.76 -3.84 -10.46
CA MET A 239 7.89 -3.80 -9.29
C MET A 239 7.26 -2.42 -9.10
N GLU A 240 8.03 -1.34 -9.27
CA GLU A 240 7.49 0.00 -9.19
C GLU A 240 6.52 0.32 -10.33
N MET A 241 6.82 -0.13 -11.55
CA MET A 241 5.92 0.00 -12.69
C MET A 241 4.58 -0.69 -12.40
N GLU A 242 4.62 -1.94 -11.94
CA GLU A 242 3.43 -2.73 -11.61
C GLU A 242 2.63 -2.06 -10.48
N MET A 243 3.30 -1.61 -9.41
CA MET A 243 2.63 -0.89 -8.32
C MET A 243 1.96 0.41 -8.79
N LEU A 244 2.59 1.17 -9.70
CA LEU A 244 2.01 2.39 -10.26
C LEU A 244 0.81 2.08 -11.16
N MET A 245 0.88 1.04 -11.99
CA MET A 245 -0.25 0.60 -12.81
C MET A 245 -1.44 0.17 -11.95
N GLN A 246 -1.20 -0.62 -10.90
CA GLN A 246 -2.24 -1.05 -9.95
C GLN A 246 -2.88 0.15 -9.24
N ARG A 247 -2.06 1.08 -8.71
CA ARG A 247 -2.55 2.30 -8.04
C ARG A 247 -3.34 3.22 -8.97
N GLY A 248 -2.92 3.33 -10.23
CA GLY A 248 -3.59 4.11 -11.26
C GLY A 248 -4.81 3.40 -11.88
N ARG A 249 -5.10 2.15 -11.47
CA ARG A 249 -6.13 1.29 -12.07
C ARG A 249 -5.96 1.17 -13.60
N VAL A 250 -4.72 1.17 -14.07
CA VAL A 250 -4.35 1.14 -15.48
C VAL A 250 -4.58 -0.28 -16.03
N LYS A 251 -5.40 -0.39 -17.07
CA LYS A 251 -5.63 -1.64 -17.80
C LYS A 251 -5.03 -1.51 -19.19
N GLU A 252 -3.94 -2.22 -19.44
CA GLU A 252 -3.22 -2.25 -20.72
C GLU A 252 -3.25 -3.66 -21.31
N SER A 253 -3.13 -3.76 -22.63
CA SER A 253 -2.86 -5.06 -23.26
C SER A 253 -1.47 -5.55 -22.86
N LEU A 254 -1.22 -6.86 -23.01
CA LEU A 254 0.09 -7.45 -22.77
C LEU A 254 1.17 -6.72 -23.60
N GLU A 255 0.90 -6.46 -24.88
CA GLU A 255 1.81 -5.76 -25.78
C GLU A 255 2.13 -4.33 -25.32
N MET A 256 1.12 -3.57 -24.87
CA MET A 256 1.32 -2.21 -24.33
C MET A 256 2.17 -2.23 -23.06
N THR A 257 1.89 -3.17 -22.16
CA THR A 257 2.62 -3.32 -20.89
C THR A 257 4.10 -3.66 -21.14
N MET A 258 4.36 -4.59 -22.06
CA MET A 258 5.72 -4.99 -22.46
C MET A 258 6.46 -3.85 -23.15
N THR A 259 5.78 -3.13 -24.04
CA THR A 259 6.34 -1.94 -24.72
C THR A 259 6.70 -0.84 -23.73
N ARG A 260 5.82 -0.61 -22.73
CA ARG A 260 6.08 0.35 -21.65
C ARG A 260 7.32 -0.03 -20.85
N PHE A 261 7.41 -1.30 -20.44
CA PHE A 261 8.58 -1.82 -19.73
C PHE A 261 9.87 -1.63 -20.55
N LEU A 262 9.88 -2.06 -21.80
CA LEU A 262 11.02 -1.90 -22.72
C LEU A 262 11.45 -0.44 -22.91
N ASN A 263 10.49 0.48 -22.95
CA ASN A 263 10.76 1.90 -23.14
C ASN A 263 11.34 2.57 -21.88
N GLY A 264 11.14 1.99 -20.70
CA GLY A 264 11.73 2.51 -19.48
C GLY A 264 13.05 1.85 -19.08
N LEU A 265 13.44 0.73 -19.69
CA LEU A 265 14.73 0.09 -19.46
C LEU A 265 15.92 0.96 -19.89
N LYS A 266 17.09 0.69 -19.30
CA LYS A 266 18.37 1.25 -19.74
C LYS A 266 18.64 0.88 -21.20
N TYR A 267 19.29 1.80 -21.91
CA TYR A 267 19.61 1.63 -23.33
C TYR A 267 20.43 0.35 -23.60
N ASP A 268 21.41 0.07 -22.74
CA ASP A 268 22.30 -1.10 -22.90
C ASP A 268 21.52 -2.43 -22.81
N ILE A 269 20.66 -2.55 -21.79
CA ILE A 269 19.79 -3.72 -21.60
C ILE A 269 18.77 -3.83 -22.75
N LYS A 270 18.17 -2.71 -23.15
CA LYS A 270 17.22 -2.67 -24.28
C LYS A 270 17.88 -3.16 -25.58
N GLY A 271 19.12 -2.77 -25.83
CA GLY A 271 19.90 -3.21 -26.98
C GLY A 271 20.09 -4.72 -27.01
N ILE A 272 20.40 -5.33 -25.87
CA ILE A 272 20.55 -6.78 -25.72
C ILE A 272 19.19 -7.49 -25.94
N ILE A 273 18.12 -7.00 -25.32
CA ILE A 273 16.78 -7.59 -25.41
C ILE A 273 16.25 -7.60 -26.85
N HIS A 274 16.59 -6.61 -27.68
CA HIS A 274 16.17 -6.55 -29.08
C HIS A 274 16.58 -7.78 -29.91
N HIS A 275 17.56 -8.56 -29.44
CA HIS A 275 18.02 -9.78 -30.11
C HIS A 275 17.30 -11.06 -29.66
N TYR A 276 16.47 -10.98 -28.60
CA TYR A 276 15.69 -12.10 -28.09
C TYR A 276 14.24 -12.05 -28.57
N SER A 277 13.66 -13.24 -28.81
CA SER A 277 12.23 -13.40 -29.04
C SER A 277 11.54 -13.65 -27.71
N TYR A 278 10.48 -12.91 -27.42
CA TYR A 278 9.66 -13.07 -26.22
C TYR A 278 8.18 -12.91 -26.57
N THR A 279 7.32 -13.66 -25.87
CA THR A 279 5.87 -13.68 -26.11
C THR A 279 5.06 -13.14 -24.93
N ASN A 280 5.69 -13.08 -23.76
CA ASN A 280 5.05 -12.68 -22.51
C ASN A 280 6.01 -11.90 -21.62
N MET A 281 5.47 -11.31 -20.56
CA MET A 281 6.21 -10.47 -19.63
C MET A 281 7.30 -11.24 -18.87
N ASN A 282 7.07 -12.53 -18.57
CA ASN A 282 8.03 -13.32 -17.77
C ASN A 282 9.31 -13.63 -18.56
N GLU A 283 9.17 -14.01 -19.84
CA GLU A 283 10.31 -14.19 -20.75
C GLU A 283 11.09 -12.89 -20.91
N LEU A 284 10.38 -11.79 -21.13
CA LEU A 284 10.99 -10.47 -21.28
C LEU A 284 11.75 -10.05 -20.01
N LEU A 285 11.20 -10.30 -18.82
CA LEU A 285 11.88 -10.05 -17.54
C LEU A 285 13.11 -10.94 -17.36
N HIS A 286 13.03 -12.22 -17.72
CA HIS A 286 14.18 -13.12 -17.65
C HIS A 286 15.32 -12.61 -18.54
N HIS A 287 15.04 -12.29 -19.81
CA HIS A 287 16.06 -11.73 -20.71
C HIS A 287 16.63 -10.40 -20.21
N ALA A 288 15.80 -9.55 -19.61
CA ALA A 288 16.26 -8.28 -19.05
C ALA A 288 17.17 -8.45 -17.83
N ARG A 289 16.98 -9.49 -17.01
CA ARG A 289 17.82 -9.79 -15.83
C ARG A 289 19.19 -10.34 -16.19
N GLU A 290 19.27 -11.09 -17.28
CA GLU A 290 20.51 -11.73 -17.77
C GLU A 290 21.37 -10.80 -18.64
N ALA A 291 20.87 -9.61 -18.98
CA ALA A 291 21.52 -8.59 -19.81
C ALA A 291 22.46 -7.68 -19.01
#